data_AF-A0A1R2BDV4-F1
#
_entry.id   AF-A0A1R2BDV4-F1
#
_cell.length_a   1.000
_cell.length_b   1.000
_cell.length_c   1.000
_cell.angle_alpha   90.00
_cell.angle_beta   90.00
_cell.angle_gamma   90.00
#
_symmetry.space_group_name_H-M   'P 1'
#
loop_
_entity.id
_entity.type
_entity.pdbx_description
1 polymer ?
#
loop_
_entity_poly.entity_id
_entity_poly.type
_entity_poly.pdbx_seq_one_letter_code
_entity_poly.pdbx_strand_id
1 'polypeptide(L)'
;MLNSLIRIFSVSIPKDRLIITYSYSLGSSSNVPLKINSKVDIRFLINSSNWLTEDDKKRLKNFYPHNINKEGEFFVTSQSNYHIEHNDILSNEQDALEKLQSIIDKVCDSEKPSQSGKVHETEEEKKRRIEAKRRRGEIKSLRKPGNLDF
;
A
#
# COMPACT_ATOMS: atom_id res chain seq x y z
N MET A 1 -25.61 12.27 -3.98
CA MET A 1 -24.49 12.35 -4.93
C MET A 1 -23.83 10.98 -5.00
N LEU A 2 -23.56 10.50 -6.21
CA LEU A 2 -23.38 9.10 -6.55
C LEU A 2 -21.97 8.58 -6.15
N ASN A 3 -21.90 7.76 -5.10
CA ASN A 3 -20.72 6.93 -4.82
C ASN A 3 -20.71 5.76 -5.80
N SER A 4 -20.14 5.99 -6.99
CA SER A 4 -19.90 4.94 -7.97
C SER A 4 -18.63 4.17 -7.60
N LEU A 5 -18.71 3.31 -6.58
CA LEU A 5 -17.77 2.20 -6.46
C LEU A 5 -18.22 1.12 -7.44
N ILE A 6 -17.45 0.95 -8.51
CA ILE A 6 -17.62 -0.14 -9.47
C ILE A 6 -17.35 -1.45 -8.71
N ARG A 7 -18.42 -2.03 -8.16
CA ARG A 7 -18.41 -3.29 -7.41
C ARG A 7 -18.53 -4.42 -8.42
N ILE A 8 -17.40 -5.00 -8.83
CA ILE A 8 -17.41 -6.11 -9.81
C ILE A 8 -17.59 -7.47 -9.09
N PHE A 9 -17.28 -7.57 -7.78
CA PHE A 9 -17.55 -8.79 -6.99
C PHE A 9 -18.37 -8.51 -5.71
N SER A 10 -19.28 -9.44 -5.40
CA SER A 10 -20.30 -9.35 -4.34
C SER A 10 -19.76 -9.59 -2.92
N VAL A 11 -18.44 -9.57 -2.73
CA VAL A 11 -17.84 -9.87 -1.42
C VAL A 11 -17.84 -8.60 -0.58
N SER A 12 -18.84 -8.47 0.32
CA SER A 12 -18.91 -7.37 1.28
C SER A 12 -17.96 -7.65 2.44
N ILE A 13 -16.91 -6.85 2.58
CA ILE A 13 -15.96 -6.97 3.68
C ILE A 13 -16.60 -6.43 4.98
N PRO A 14 -16.82 -7.26 6.01
CA PRO A 14 -17.37 -6.77 7.26
C PRO A 14 -16.30 -5.99 8.03
N LYS A 15 -16.48 -4.68 8.17
CA LYS A 15 -15.55 -3.81 8.91
C LYS A 15 -15.33 -4.26 10.35
N ASP A 16 -16.37 -4.82 10.98
CA ASP A 16 -16.33 -5.27 12.38
C ASP A 16 -15.39 -6.46 12.63
N ARG A 17 -14.95 -7.13 11.56
CA ARG A 17 -14.00 -8.26 11.65
C ARG A 17 -12.61 -7.90 11.16
N LEU A 18 -12.37 -6.64 10.83
CA LEU A 18 -11.06 -6.10 10.50
C LEU A 18 -10.43 -5.51 11.75
N ILE A 19 -9.18 -5.87 12.00
CA ILE A 19 -8.37 -5.23 13.03
C ILE A 19 -7.64 -4.08 12.36
N ILE A 20 -8.06 -2.85 12.66
CA ILE A 20 -7.42 -1.63 12.15
C ILE A 20 -6.49 -1.11 13.23
N THR A 21 -5.19 -1.07 12.94
CA THR A 21 -4.15 -0.58 13.83
C THR A 21 -3.53 0.68 13.25
N TYR A 22 -3.47 1.73 14.07
CA TYR A 22 -2.80 2.98 13.73
C TYR A 22 -1.40 2.97 14.32
N SER A 23 -0.43 3.41 13.54
CA SER A 23 0.96 3.52 13.97
C SER A 23 1.61 4.79 13.42
N TYR A 24 2.71 5.17 14.06
CA TYR A 24 3.50 6.31 13.64
C TYR A 24 4.35 5.91 12.43
N SER A 25 4.39 6.75 11.39
CA SER A 25 5.38 6.57 10.33
C SER A 25 6.76 7.00 10.85
N LEU A 26 7.74 6.11 10.73
CA LEU A 26 9.14 6.43 10.97
C LEU A 26 9.59 7.47 9.94
N GLY A 27 9.96 8.66 10.40
CA GLY A 27 10.57 9.68 9.54
C GLY A 27 11.92 9.22 9.03
N SER A 28 12.23 9.53 7.76
CA SER A 28 13.49 9.15 7.08
C SER A 28 14.76 9.80 7.67
N SER A 29 14.64 10.57 8.76
CA SER A 29 15.75 11.28 9.41
C SER A 29 15.51 11.40 10.91
N SER A 30 16.57 11.21 11.72
CA SER A 30 16.56 11.26 13.19
C SER A 30 16.04 12.57 13.79
N ASN A 31 15.95 13.62 12.97
CA ASN A 31 15.52 14.95 13.39
C ASN A 31 14.07 15.28 12.99
N VAL A 32 13.38 14.37 12.28
CA VAL A 32 11.98 14.57 11.89
C VAL A 32 11.08 13.99 12.99
N PRO A 33 10.15 14.77 13.55
CA PRO A 33 9.22 14.24 14.55
C PRO A 33 8.39 13.09 13.96
N LEU A 34 8.21 12.02 14.75
CA LEU A 34 7.34 10.91 14.38
C LEU A 34 5.91 11.45 14.21
N LYS A 35 5.33 11.18 13.04
CA LYS A 35 3.98 11.64 12.70
C LYS A 35 2.97 10.70 13.36
N ILE A 36 2.11 11.25 14.20
CA ILE A 36 1.09 10.50 14.95
C ILE A 36 0.04 9.95 13.97
N ASN A 37 -0.23 8.65 14.04
CA ASN A 37 -1.31 7.95 13.31
C ASN A 37 -1.24 8.04 11.77
N SER A 38 -0.06 8.27 11.18
CA SER A 38 0.10 8.40 9.73
C SER A 38 0.15 7.06 8.97
N LYS A 39 0.30 5.93 9.67
CA LYS A 39 0.29 4.60 9.07
C LYS A 39 -0.93 3.82 9.58
N VAL A 40 -1.71 3.29 8.65
CA VAL A 40 -2.85 2.41 8.91
C VAL A 40 -2.49 1.00 8.47
N ASP A 41 -2.71 0.04 9.36
CA ASP A 41 -2.55 -1.39 9.09
C ASP A 41 -3.90 -2.08 9.31
N ILE A 42 -4.41 -2.74 8.28
CA ILE A 42 -5.65 -3.50 8.31
C ILE A 42 -5.31 -4.98 8.27
N ARG A 43 -5.77 -5.73 9.27
CA ARG A 43 -5.49 -7.15 9.43
C ARG A 43 -6.75 -7.98 9.59
N PHE A 44 -6.72 -9.21 9.10
CA PHE A 44 -7.74 -10.21 9.39
C PHE A 44 -7.18 -11.63 9.26
N LEU A 45 -7.79 -12.57 9.98
CA LEU A 45 -7.47 -13.99 9.90
C LEU A 45 -8.12 -14.63 8.66
N ILE A 46 -7.31 -15.20 7.76
CA ILE A 46 -7.81 -15.80 6.52
C ILE A 46 -8.70 -17.01 6.83
N ASN A 47 -8.29 -17.85 7.78
CA ASN A 47 -8.99 -19.11 8.07
C ASN A 47 -10.37 -18.87 8.72
N SER A 48 -10.48 -17.89 9.63
CA SER A 48 -11.75 -17.56 10.33
C SER A 48 -12.68 -16.66 9.51
N SER A 49 -12.25 -16.24 8.32
CA SER A 49 -13.06 -15.39 7.44
C SER A 49 -14.16 -16.20 6.77
N ASN A 50 -15.41 -15.99 7.21
CA ASN A 50 -16.61 -16.62 6.64
C ASN A 50 -17.05 -16.00 5.30
N TRP A 51 -16.49 -14.84 4.93
CA TRP A 51 -16.85 -14.05 3.75
C TRP A 51 -16.01 -14.39 2.52
N LEU A 52 -15.04 -15.30 2.65
CA LEU A 52 -14.19 -15.81 1.59
C LEU A 52 -14.43 -17.31 1.42
N THR A 53 -14.51 -17.79 0.17
CA THR A 53 -14.58 -19.23 -0.12
C THR A 53 -13.23 -19.90 0.14
N GLU A 54 -13.22 -21.23 0.33
CA GLU A 54 -11.96 -21.96 0.54
C GLU A 54 -11.00 -21.85 -0.65
N ASP A 55 -11.53 -21.74 -1.87
CA ASP A 55 -10.73 -21.54 -3.07
C ASP A 55 -10.13 -20.12 -3.12
N ASP A 56 -10.89 -19.09 -2.77
CA ASP A 56 -10.38 -17.72 -2.67
C ASP A 56 -9.32 -17.60 -1.58
N LYS A 57 -9.49 -18.26 -0.44
CA LYS A 57 -8.48 -18.30 0.64
C LYS A 57 -7.17 -18.91 0.15
N LYS A 58 -7.22 -20.01 -0.60
CA LYS A 58 -6.03 -20.66 -1.17
C LYS A 58 -5.36 -19.77 -2.22
N ARG A 59 -6.15 -19.13 -3.09
CA ARG A 59 -5.65 -18.20 -4.11
C ARG A 59 -4.99 -16.98 -3.47
N LEU A 60 -5.61 -16.38 -2.45
CA LEU A 60 -5.05 -15.26 -1.69
C LEU A 60 -3.67 -15.64 -1.10
N LYS A 61 -3.56 -16.83 -0.52
CA LYS A 61 -2.28 -17.38 -0.01
C LYS A 61 -1.23 -17.53 -1.11
N ASN A 62 -1.64 -17.90 -2.32
CA ASN A 62 -0.73 -18.11 -3.45
C ASN A 62 -0.28 -16.80 -4.11
N PHE A 63 -1.19 -15.84 -4.30
CA PHE A 63 -0.89 -14.56 -4.96
C PHE A 63 -0.15 -13.58 -4.05
N TYR A 64 -0.45 -13.60 -2.74
CA TYR A 64 0.07 -12.62 -1.79
C TYR A 64 0.74 -13.29 -0.57
N PRO A 65 1.74 -14.16 -0.75
CA PRO A 65 2.39 -14.87 0.36
C PRO A 65 3.13 -13.91 1.31
N HIS A 66 3.61 -12.78 0.80
CA HIS A 66 4.34 -11.77 1.60
C HIS A 66 3.45 -10.94 2.52
N ASN A 67 2.15 -10.93 2.27
CA ASN A 67 1.16 -10.21 3.08
C ASN A 67 0.55 -11.11 4.17
N ILE A 68 1.15 -12.28 4.42
CA ILE A 68 0.63 -13.26 5.36
C ILE A 68 1.65 -13.53 6.45
N ASN A 69 1.20 -13.38 7.70
CA ASN A 69 2.01 -13.74 8.86
C ASN A 69 1.98 -15.26 9.09
N LYS A 70 2.91 -15.77 9.93
CA LYS A 70 2.99 -17.19 10.32
C LYS A 70 1.70 -17.73 10.94
N GLU A 71 0.92 -16.86 11.55
CA GLU A 71 -0.38 -17.18 12.17
C GLU A 71 -1.53 -17.26 11.15
N GLY A 72 -1.28 -16.98 9.87
CA GLY A 72 -2.29 -16.98 8.81
C GLY A 72 -3.14 -15.71 8.78
N GLU A 73 -2.64 -14.62 9.38
CA GLU A 73 -3.21 -13.28 9.27
C GLU A 73 -2.77 -12.62 7.98
N PHE A 74 -3.73 -12.11 7.21
CA PHE A 74 -3.47 -11.24 6.08
C PHE A 74 -3.39 -9.79 6.55
N PHE A 75 -2.42 -9.03 6.05
CA PHE A 75 -2.27 -7.62 6.39
C PHE A 75 -2.10 -6.73 5.14
N VAL A 76 -2.67 -5.52 5.21
CA VAL A 76 -2.53 -4.45 4.23
C VAL A 76 -2.20 -3.17 4.95
N THR A 77 -1.11 -2.52 4.54
CA THR A 77 -0.70 -1.25 5.12
C THR A 77 -0.86 -0.12 4.12
N SER A 78 -1.35 1.04 4.58
CA SER A 78 -1.22 2.30 3.88
C SER A 78 -0.52 3.35 4.74
N GLN A 79 0.32 4.15 4.09
CA GLN A 79 0.98 5.33 4.66
C GLN A 79 1.22 6.34 3.56
N SER A 80 0.86 7.60 3.79
CA SER A 80 1.20 8.70 2.88
C SER A 80 2.57 9.28 3.23
N ASN A 81 3.41 9.45 2.21
CA ASN A 81 4.74 10.07 2.34
C ASN A 81 4.70 11.60 2.23
N TYR A 82 3.55 12.18 1.89
CA TYR A 82 3.42 13.61 1.62
C TYR A 82 3.16 14.44 2.90
N HIS A 83 3.47 15.73 2.82
CA HIS A 83 3.32 16.71 3.90
C HIS A 83 1.85 16.76 4.39
N ILE A 84 1.67 16.81 5.72
CA ILE A 84 0.37 16.65 6.38
C ILE A 84 -0.44 17.94 6.34
N GLU A 85 -1.72 17.81 5.98
CA GLU A 85 -2.83 18.49 6.65
C GLU A 85 -3.65 17.46 7.47
N HIS A 86 -4.44 17.91 8.45
CA HIS A 86 -5.16 17.12 9.47
C HIS A 86 -6.08 15.96 8.96
N ASN A 87 -6.27 15.76 7.65
CA ASN A 87 -7.18 14.78 7.05
C ASN A 87 -6.53 13.43 6.67
N ASP A 88 -5.24 13.23 6.96
CA ASP A 88 -4.50 12.07 6.45
C ASP A 88 -4.94 10.71 7.03
N ILE A 89 -5.47 10.63 8.25
CA ILE A 89 -5.85 9.34 8.87
C ILE A 89 -7.01 8.72 8.10
N LEU A 90 -8.09 9.48 7.87
CA LEU A 90 -9.26 9.03 7.14
C LEU A 90 -8.91 8.67 5.69
N SER A 91 -8.01 9.45 5.08
CA SER A 91 -7.50 9.19 3.73
C SER A 91 -6.70 7.89 3.66
N ASN A 92 -5.78 7.65 4.60
CA ASN A 92 -4.97 6.45 4.66
C ASN A 92 -5.81 5.20 5.00
N GLU A 93 -6.83 5.34 5.84
CA GLU A 93 -7.77 4.26 6.14
C GLU A 93 -8.57 3.88 4.88
N GLN A 94 -9.11 4.88 4.18
CA GLN A 94 -9.86 4.67 2.94
C GLN A 94 -8.98 4.01 1.87
N ASP A 95 -7.75 4.47 1.68
CA ASP A 95 -6.80 3.87 0.74
C ASP A 95 -6.39 2.44 1.14
N ALA A 96 -6.22 2.16 2.43
CA ALA A 96 -5.97 0.79 2.91
C ALA A 96 -7.18 -0.13 2.63
N LEU A 97 -8.41 0.35 2.82
CA LEU A 97 -9.63 -0.37 2.51
C LEU A 97 -9.79 -0.62 1.01
N GLU A 98 -9.51 0.37 0.17
CA GLU A 98 -9.55 0.24 -1.29
C GLU A 98 -8.50 -0.76 -1.80
N LYS A 99 -7.29 -0.73 -1.24
CA LYS A 99 -6.25 -1.74 -1.53
C LYS A 99 -6.70 -3.13 -1.15
N LEU A 100 -7.29 -3.30 0.04
CA LEU A 100 -7.83 -4.57 0.47
C LEU A 100 -8.91 -5.07 -0.50
N GLN A 101 -9.89 -4.22 -0.83
CA GLN A 101 -10.96 -4.56 -1.76
C GLN A 101 -10.40 -4.97 -3.13
N SER A 102 -9.46 -4.19 -3.68
CA SER A 102 -8.84 -4.49 -4.98
C SER A 102 -8.10 -5.83 -4.99
N ILE A 103 -7.45 -6.20 -3.89
CA ILE A 103 -6.78 -7.49 -3.74
C ILE A 103 -7.81 -8.62 -3.74
N ILE A 104 -8.88 -8.50 -2.94
CA ILE A 104 -9.93 -9.51 -2.87
C ILE A 104 -10.62 -9.66 -4.23
N ASP A 105 -10.97 -8.55 -4.88
CA ASP A 105 -11.60 -8.57 -6.19
C ASP A 105 -10.71 -9.32 -7.21
N LYS A 106 -9.40 -9.04 -7.24
CA LYS A 106 -8.45 -9.75 -8.13
C LYS A 106 -8.37 -11.25 -7.87
N VAL A 107 -8.43 -11.64 -6.60
CA VAL A 107 -8.40 -13.06 -6.20
C VAL A 107 -9.68 -13.76 -6.65
N CYS A 108 -10.84 -13.11 -6.50
CA CYS A 108 -12.12 -13.62 -6.99
C CYS A 108 -12.20 -13.64 -8.52
N ASP A 109 -11.68 -12.63 -9.22
CA ASP A 109 -11.67 -12.50 -10.69
C ASP A 109 -10.81 -13.55 -11.40
N SER A 110 -9.84 -14.15 -10.69
CA SER A 110 -8.83 -15.05 -11.26
C SER A 110 -9.36 -16.38 -11.82
N GLU A 111 -10.68 -16.58 -11.87
CA GLU A 111 -11.29 -17.57 -12.78
C GLU A 111 -10.95 -17.29 -14.26
N LYS A 112 -10.62 -16.04 -14.62
CA LYS A 112 -10.06 -15.71 -15.94
C LYS A 112 -8.54 -15.83 -15.92
N PRO A 113 -7.91 -16.52 -16.88
CA PRO A 113 -6.46 -16.57 -16.98
C PRO A 113 -5.92 -15.16 -17.21
N SER A 114 -5.31 -14.57 -16.18
CA SER A 114 -4.76 -13.23 -16.27
C SER A 114 -3.45 -13.27 -17.06
N GLN A 115 -3.41 -12.58 -18.20
CA GLN A 115 -2.17 -12.26 -18.93
C GLN A 115 -1.27 -11.25 -18.19
N SER A 116 -1.61 -10.82 -16.98
CA SER A 116 -1.01 -9.67 -16.32
C SER A 116 0.15 -10.05 -15.40
N GLY A 117 1.12 -10.79 -15.93
CA GLY A 117 2.36 -11.14 -15.24
C GLY A 117 3.51 -10.19 -15.57
N LYS A 118 3.32 -8.87 -15.44
CA LYS A 118 4.39 -7.85 -15.29
C LYS A 118 3.74 -6.47 -15.25
N VAL A 119 3.79 -5.81 -14.10
CA VAL A 119 3.65 -4.35 -14.06
C VAL A 119 4.89 -3.78 -14.75
N HIS A 120 4.77 -3.46 -16.03
CA HIS A 120 5.81 -2.73 -16.74
C HIS A 120 5.78 -1.27 -16.27
N GLU A 121 6.92 -0.77 -15.79
CA GLU A 121 7.11 0.65 -15.48
C GLU A 121 6.70 1.44 -16.74
N THR A 122 5.66 2.26 -16.65
CA THR A 122 5.17 3.06 -17.78
C THR A 122 6.29 3.98 -18.26
N GLU A 123 6.38 4.29 -19.55
CA GLU A 123 7.44 5.18 -20.10
C GLU A 123 7.50 6.53 -19.38
N GLU A 124 6.37 7.00 -18.86
CA GLU A 124 6.25 8.22 -18.07
C GLU A 124 6.86 8.08 -16.66
N GLU A 125 6.68 6.93 -16.00
CA GLU A 125 7.28 6.57 -14.73
C GLU A 125 8.81 6.47 -14.87
N LYS A 126 9.27 5.85 -15.97
CA LYS A 126 10.70 5.74 -16.32
C LYS A 126 11.33 7.10 -16.59
N LYS A 127 10.63 7.99 -17.32
CA LYS A 127 11.05 9.38 -17.54
C LYS A 127 11.16 10.16 -16.23
N ARG A 128 10.16 10.06 -15.36
CA ARG A 128 10.18 10.69 -14.02
C ARG A 128 11.37 10.23 -13.19
N ARG A 129 11.70 8.94 -13.23
CA ARG A 129 12.86 8.37 -12.52
C ARG A 129 14.19 8.91 -13.05
N ILE A 130 14.35 8.98 -14.37
CA ILE A 130 15.57 9.51 -15.01
C ILE A 130 15.73 11.00 -14.68
N GLU A 131 14.66 11.78 -14.77
CA GLU A 131 14.66 13.21 -14.45
C GLU A 131 15.01 13.45 -12.97
N ALA A 132 14.43 12.67 -12.06
CA ALA A 132 14.76 12.74 -10.64
C ALA A 132 16.21 12.35 -10.34
N LYS A 133 16.84 11.49 -11.16
CA LYS A 133 18.26 11.15 -11.06
C LYS A 133 19.15 12.27 -11.60
N ARG A 134 18.79 12.87 -12.73
CA ARG A 134 19.48 14.01 -13.35
C ARG A 134 19.50 15.20 -12.39
N ARG A 135 18.33 15.62 -11.89
CA ARG A 135 18.19 16.73 -10.94
C ARG A 135 19.00 16.51 -9.66
N ARG A 136 19.06 15.27 -9.15
CA ARG A 136 19.90 14.92 -8.00
C ARG A 136 21.40 15.04 -8.31
N GLY A 137 21.83 14.70 -9.52
CA GLY A 137 23.21 14.88 -9.98
C GLY A 137 23.61 16.35 -10.02
N GLU A 138 22.75 17.21 -10.58
CA GLU A 138 22.96 18.66 -10.64
C GLU A 138 23.03 19.29 -9.24
N ILE A 139 22.13 18.90 -8.34
CA ILE A 139 22.17 19.37 -6.94
C ILE A 139 23.47 18.92 -6.25
N LYS A 140 23.99 17.73 -6.55
CA LYS A 140 25.25 17.24 -5.98
C LYS A 140 26.47 17.96 -6.56
N SER A 141 26.50 18.27 -7.85
CA SER A 141 27.63 18.97 -8.47
C SER A 141 27.72 20.44 -8.04
N LEU A 142 26.58 21.07 -7.75
CA LEU A 142 26.51 22.44 -7.22
C LEU A 142 26.99 22.54 -5.77
N ARG A 143 27.06 21.43 -5.04
CA ARG A 143 27.71 21.38 -3.72
C ARG A 143 29.22 21.30 -3.93
N LYS A 144 29.90 22.45 -3.96
CA LYS A 144 31.38 22.45 -3.85
C LYS A 144 31.78 21.72 -2.56
N PRO A 145 32.83 20.87 -2.57
CA PRO A 145 33.45 20.46 -1.32
C PRO A 145 33.94 21.74 -0.63
N GLY A 146 33.55 21.96 0.63
CA GLY A 146 34.16 23.00 1.43
C GLY A 146 35.66 22.75 1.47
N ASN A 147 36.47 23.77 1.17
CA ASN A 147 37.92 23.72 1.32
C ASN A 147 38.20 23.34 2.79
N LEU A 148 38.60 22.09 3.02
CA LEU A 148 39.27 21.68 4.24
C LEU A 148 40.76 21.77 3.92
N ASP A 149 41.28 22.99 4.10
CA ASP A 149 42.71 23.23 4.09
C ASP A 149 43.28 22.61 5.39
N PHE A 150 44.02 21.51 5.25
CA PHE A 150 44.79 20.85 6.33
C PHE A 150 46.23 21.38 6.35
#